data_AF-A0A3B3RSE1-F1
#
_entry.id   AF-A0A3B3RSE1-F1
#
_cell.length_a   1.000
_cell.length_b   1.000
_cell.length_c   1.000
_cell.angle_alpha   90.00
_cell.angle_beta   90.00
_cell.angle_gamma   90.00
#
_symmetry.space_group_name_H-M   'P 1'
#
loop_
_entity.id
_entity.type
_entity.pdbx_description
1 polymer ?
#
loop_
_entity_poly.entity_id
_entity_poly.type
_entity_poly.pdbx_seq_one_letter_code
_entity_poly.pdbx_strand_id
1 'polypeptide(L)'
;MSKLDGYTPKLLELMKAKGGVAGLKMQPILNVLIQDDRIETRRDAVIRNLILYLGEVAENLFKDSKDGNQEDFSNSLMTILVHGNGDEEPDVSIVLEGSKVLTKCQNTAKACALLMGLIYALNLQYPSNLKYTFEVFQKLILDLDGLKLSPKVRSLKTKLHT
;
A
#
# COMPACT_ATOMS: atom_id res chain seq x y z
N MET A 1 -7.04 -7.80 7.11
CA MET A 1 -7.03 -7.51 5.67
C MET A 1 -8.18 -8.16 4.88
N SER A 2 -9.21 -8.72 5.52
CA SER A 2 -10.32 -9.39 4.82
C SER A 2 -11.12 -8.48 3.88
N LYS A 3 -11.36 -7.21 4.25
CA LYS A 3 -12.03 -6.23 3.37
C LYS A 3 -11.23 -5.96 2.10
N LEU A 4 -9.90 -5.86 2.21
CA LEU A 4 -9.02 -5.72 1.04
C LEU A 4 -9.23 -6.91 0.10
N ASP A 5 -9.16 -8.14 0.63
CA ASP A 5 -9.34 -9.36 -0.17
C ASP A 5 -10.73 -9.42 -0.83
N GLY A 6 -11.77 -8.97 -0.12
CA GLY A 6 -13.12 -8.86 -0.66
C GLY A 6 -13.23 -7.86 -1.82
N TYR A 7 -12.48 -6.76 -1.77
CA TYR A 7 -12.41 -5.76 -2.85
C TYR A 7 -11.41 -6.12 -3.95
N THR A 8 -10.47 -7.03 -3.72
CA THR A 8 -9.39 -7.37 -4.65
C THR A 8 -9.88 -7.71 -6.06
N PRO A 9 -10.90 -8.55 -6.28
CA PRO A 9 -11.36 -8.86 -7.64
C PRO A 9 -11.76 -7.61 -8.42
N LYS A 10 -12.52 -6.72 -7.78
CA LYS A 10 -12.99 -5.48 -8.41
C LYS A 10 -11.89 -4.43 -8.57
N LEU A 11 -10.98 -4.33 -7.59
CA LEU A 11 -9.80 -3.49 -7.71
C LEU A 11 -8.94 -3.88 -8.90
N LEU A 12 -8.68 -5.17 -9.10
CA LEU A 12 -7.91 -5.68 -10.23
C LEU A 12 -8.59 -5.38 -11.56
N GLU A 13 -9.91 -5.53 -11.67
CA GLU A 13 -10.68 -5.13 -12.85
C GLU A 13 -10.48 -3.63 -13.17
N LEU A 14 -10.65 -2.77 -12.16
CA LEU A 14 -10.49 -1.33 -12.31
C LEU A 14 -9.06 -0.91 -12.69
N MET A 15 -8.06 -1.59 -12.14
CA MET A 15 -6.64 -1.36 -12.44
C MET A 15 -6.30 -1.80 -13.85
N LYS A 16 -6.76 -2.97 -14.29
CA LYS A 16 -6.57 -3.47 -15.66
C LYS A 16 -7.27 -2.61 -16.72
N ALA A 17 -8.44 -2.06 -16.39
CA ALA A 17 -9.18 -1.15 -17.26
C ALA A 17 -8.58 0.28 -17.28
N LYS A 18 -7.62 0.60 -16.40
CA LYS A 18 -7.02 1.93 -16.34
C LYS A 18 -6.12 2.15 -17.55
N GLY A 19 -6.47 3.14 -18.38
CA GLY A 19 -5.64 3.58 -19.50
C GLY A 19 -4.64 4.69 -19.15
N GLY A 20 -3.95 5.19 -20.19
CA GLY A 20 -3.03 6.32 -20.11
C GLY A 20 -1.79 6.07 -19.25
N VAL A 21 -1.13 7.14 -18.80
CA VAL A 21 0.12 7.07 -18.03
C VAL A 21 -0.02 6.27 -16.74
N ALA A 22 -1.15 6.41 -16.03
CA ALA A 22 -1.42 5.66 -14.81
C ALA A 22 -1.53 4.15 -15.09
N GLY A 23 -2.24 3.76 -16.16
CA GLY A 23 -2.33 2.37 -16.60
C GLY A 23 -0.97 1.78 -16.92
N LEU A 24 -0.14 2.51 -17.67
CA LEU A 24 1.22 2.08 -18.02
C LEU A 24 2.10 1.85 -16.78
N LYS A 25 1.95 2.65 -15.73
CA LYS A 25 2.67 2.45 -14.45
C LYS A 25 2.16 1.23 -13.66
N MET A 26 0.89 0.88 -13.80
CA MET A 26 0.29 -0.27 -13.09
C MET A 26 0.61 -1.61 -13.74
N GLN A 27 0.71 -1.65 -15.07
CA GLN A 27 0.89 -2.88 -15.84
C GLN A 27 2.05 -3.76 -15.36
N PRO A 28 3.27 -3.23 -15.11
CA PRO A 28 4.37 -4.05 -14.60
C PRO A 28 4.04 -4.75 -13.28
N ILE A 29 3.37 -4.06 -12.36
CA ILE A 29 2.99 -4.59 -11.05
C ILE A 29 1.90 -5.66 -11.20
N LEU A 30 0.93 -5.44 -12.10
CA LEU A 30 -0.13 -6.42 -12.37
C LEU A 30 0.39 -7.69 -13.04
N ASN A 31 1.43 -7.58 -13.87
CA ASN A 31 2.03 -8.72 -14.57
C ASN A 31 2.73 -9.71 -13.62
N VAL A 32 3.18 -9.26 -12.45
CA VAL A 32 3.74 -10.14 -11.40
C VAL A 32 2.73 -11.23 -11.00
N LEU A 33 1.44 -10.90 -11.02
CA LEU A 33 0.35 -11.82 -10.66
C LEU A 33 0.13 -12.95 -11.68
N ILE A 34 0.75 -12.87 -12.86
CA ILE A 34 0.75 -13.97 -13.83
C ILE A 34 1.75 -15.05 -13.40
N GLN A 35 2.83 -14.66 -12.73
CA GLN A 35 3.93 -15.54 -12.35
C GLN A 35 3.81 -16.05 -10.91
N ASP A 36 3.22 -15.26 -10.00
CA ASP A 36 3.04 -15.60 -8.59
C ASP A 36 1.62 -15.24 -8.11
N ASP A 37 0.83 -16.27 -7.83
CA ASP A 37 -0.55 -16.14 -7.37
C ASP A 37 -0.71 -16.27 -5.85
N ARG A 38 0.39 -16.21 -5.08
CA ARG A 38 0.30 -16.20 -3.61
C ARG A 38 -0.50 -14.98 -3.14
N ILE A 39 -1.24 -15.19 -2.06
CA ILE A 39 -2.11 -14.16 -1.45
C ILE A 39 -1.31 -12.89 -1.11
N GLU A 40 -0.09 -13.04 -0.60
CA GLU A 40 0.72 -11.89 -0.20
C GLU A 40 1.23 -11.08 -1.39
N THR A 41 1.63 -11.75 -2.47
CA THR A 41 1.99 -11.10 -3.75
C THR A 41 0.80 -10.37 -4.35
N ARG A 42 -0.39 -10.99 -4.30
CA ARG A 42 -1.64 -10.36 -4.74
C ARG A 42 -1.97 -9.11 -3.93
N ARG A 43 -1.88 -9.19 -2.60
CA ARG A 43 -2.16 -8.05 -1.73
C ARG A 43 -1.14 -6.92 -1.94
N ASP A 44 0.14 -7.23 -2.03
CA ASP A 44 1.19 -6.23 -2.32
C ASP A 44 0.91 -5.50 -3.64
N ALA A 45 0.67 -6.25 -4.72
CA ALA A 45 0.37 -5.68 -6.03
C ALA A 45 -0.89 -4.79 -6.01
N VAL A 46 -1.95 -5.23 -5.33
CA VAL A 46 -3.19 -4.44 -5.19
C VAL A 46 -2.94 -3.17 -4.39
N ILE A 47 -2.21 -3.25 -3.27
CA ILE A 47 -1.92 -2.09 -2.42
C ILE A 47 -1.07 -1.07 -3.19
N ARG A 48 0.01 -1.48 -3.84
CA ARG A 48 0.87 -0.56 -4.63
C ARG A 48 0.09 0.08 -5.78
N ASN A 49 -0.69 -0.71 -6.52
CA ASN A 49 -1.53 -0.18 -7.60
C ASN A 49 -2.66 0.72 -7.11
N LEU A 50 -3.19 0.51 -5.90
CA LEU A 50 -4.20 1.38 -5.31
C LEU A 50 -3.68 2.81 -5.16
N ILE A 51 -2.44 2.98 -4.71
CA ILE A 51 -1.80 4.29 -4.58
C ILE A 51 -1.73 4.98 -5.95
N LEU A 52 -1.25 4.25 -6.96
CA LEU A 52 -1.19 4.73 -8.34
C LEU A 52 -2.58 5.07 -8.90
N TYR A 53 -3.61 4.27 -8.56
CA TYR A 53 -4.98 4.47 -9.00
C TYR A 53 -5.59 5.75 -8.43
N LEU A 54 -5.25 6.04 -7.18
CA LEU A 54 -5.59 7.27 -6.48
C LEU A 54 -4.75 8.46 -6.95
N GLY A 55 -3.85 8.27 -7.93
CA GLY A 55 -2.99 9.32 -8.48
C GLY A 55 -1.95 9.83 -7.48
N GLU A 56 -1.59 8.98 -6.53
CA GLU A 56 -0.53 9.23 -5.54
C GLU A 56 0.73 8.46 -5.95
N VAL A 57 1.84 8.72 -5.28
CA VAL A 57 3.16 8.15 -5.60
C VAL A 57 3.46 7.01 -4.64
N ALA A 58 3.59 5.78 -5.16
CA ALA A 58 3.77 4.57 -4.34
C ALA A 58 5.08 4.61 -3.53
N GLU A 59 6.11 5.24 -4.09
CA GLU A 59 7.44 5.42 -3.52
C GLU A 59 7.45 6.32 -2.28
N ASN A 60 6.38 7.08 -2.04
CA ASN A 60 6.20 7.83 -0.80
C ASN A 60 5.87 6.93 0.40
N LEU A 61 5.36 5.73 0.15
CA LEU A 61 5.07 4.74 1.19
C LEU A 61 6.03 3.55 1.13
N PHE A 62 6.34 3.05 -0.06
CA PHE A 62 7.12 1.83 -0.25
C PHE A 62 8.51 2.15 -0.75
N LYS A 63 9.53 1.62 -0.08
CA LYS A 63 10.90 1.58 -0.58
C LYS A 63 11.34 0.14 -0.72
N ASP A 64 11.85 -0.22 -1.89
CA ASP A 64 12.39 -1.53 -2.17
C ASP A 64 13.91 -1.49 -1.96
N SER A 65 14.39 -2.22 -0.95
CA SER A 65 15.80 -2.29 -0.61
C SER A 65 16.52 -3.27 -1.50
N LYS A 66 17.65 -2.82 -2.06
CA LYS A 66 18.60 -3.68 -2.77
C LYS A 66 19.80 -3.88 -1.86
N ASP A 67 20.24 -5.12 -1.72
CA ASP A 67 21.37 -5.51 -0.88
C ASP A 67 22.56 -4.56 -1.00
N GLY A 68 22.99 -3.99 0.14
CA GLY A 68 24.29 -3.33 0.28
C GLY A 68 24.30 -1.82 0.54
N ASN A 69 23.19 -1.10 0.37
CA ASN A 69 23.14 0.33 0.71
C ASN A 69 22.55 0.56 2.10
N GLN A 70 23.24 1.34 2.95
CA GLN A 70 22.58 2.01 4.07
C GLN A 70 21.56 2.97 3.47
N GLU A 71 20.30 2.58 3.49
CA GLU A 71 19.24 3.48 3.08
C GLU A 71 19.11 4.63 4.07
N ASP A 72 19.32 5.83 3.56
CA ASP A 72 19.07 7.05 4.31
C ASP A 72 17.56 7.29 4.37
N PHE A 73 17.01 7.15 5.59
CA PHE A 73 15.62 7.42 5.88
C PHE A 73 15.41 8.76 6.58
N SER A 74 16.45 9.57 6.77
CA SER A 74 16.40 10.80 7.60
C SER A 74 15.28 11.76 7.20
N ASN A 75 14.89 11.76 5.92
CA ASN A 75 13.82 12.61 5.38
C ASN A 75 12.45 11.90 5.26
N SER A 76 12.31 10.67 5.76
CA SER A 76 11.07 9.90 5.65
C SER A 76 10.25 9.94 6.93
N LEU A 77 8.99 10.37 6.81
CA LEU A 77 8.04 10.39 7.92
C LEU A 77 7.46 8.99 8.17
N MET A 78 6.97 8.31 7.13
CA MET A 78 6.37 6.99 7.20
C MET A 78 6.74 6.19 5.95
N THR A 79 7.53 5.13 6.11
CA THR A 79 7.91 4.23 5.02
C THR A 79 7.75 2.77 5.43
N ILE A 80 7.31 1.95 4.48
CA ILE A 80 7.35 0.50 4.51
C ILE A 80 8.51 0.07 3.60
N LEU A 81 9.52 -0.52 4.22
CA LEU A 81 10.73 -1.00 3.56
C LEU A 81 10.55 -2.48 3.24
N VAL A 82 10.65 -2.85 1.96
CA VAL A 82 10.60 -4.24 1.49
C VAL A 82 12.02 -4.67 1.12
N HIS A 83 12.57 -5.62 1.86
CA HIS A 83 13.92 -6.14 1.65
C HIS A 83 13.84 -7.33 0.72
N GLY A 84 14.39 -7.21 -0.49
CA GLY A 84 14.54 -8.35 -1.39
C GLY A 84 15.82 -9.11 -1.05
N ASN A 85 15.73 -10.24 -0.37
CA ASN A 85 16.88 -11.08 -0.01
C ASN A 85 17.13 -12.19 -1.07
N GLY A 86 17.34 -11.84 -2.34
CA GLY A 86 17.64 -12.84 -3.37
C GLY A 86 16.59 -13.97 -3.46
N ASP A 87 16.97 -15.19 -3.04
CA ASP A 87 16.14 -16.40 -3.02
C ASP A 87 15.30 -16.59 -1.73
N GLU A 88 15.47 -15.75 -0.70
CA GLU A 88 14.65 -15.79 0.52
C GLU A 88 13.34 -15.00 0.37
N GLU A 89 12.34 -15.31 1.19
CA GLU A 89 11.11 -14.52 1.23
C GLU A 89 11.43 -13.07 1.66
N PRO A 90 10.93 -12.07 0.91
CA PRO A 90 11.23 -10.68 1.19
C PRO A 90 10.68 -10.28 2.55
N ASP A 91 11.52 -9.67 3.39
CA ASP A 91 11.09 -9.18 4.70
C ASP A 91 10.69 -7.71 4.65
N VAL A 92 9.76 -7.31 5.53
CA VAL A 92 9.19 -5.97 5.56
C VAL A 92 9.46 -5.29 6.89
N SER A 93 9.85 -4.03 6.86
CA SER A 93 10.03 -3.18 8.05
C SER A 93 9.27 -1.87 7.94
N ILE A 94 8.91 -1.29 9.07
CA ILE A 94 8.27 0.02 9.17
C ILE A 94 9.30 1.01 9.70
N VAL A 95 9.44 2.12 8.99
CA VAL A 95 10.27 3.26 9.35
C VAL A 95 9.37 4.44 9.68
N LEU A 96 9.56 5.03 10.85
CA LEU A 96 8.92 6.28 11.27
C LEU A 96 10.01 7.30 11.61
N GLU A 97 9.89 8.51 11.09
CA GLU A 97 10.82 9.62 11.36
C GLU A 97 12.29 9.22 11.22
N GLY A 98 12.60 8.53 10.12
CA GLY A 98 13.95 8.02 9.81
C GLY A 98 14.44 6.82 10.62
N SER A 99 13.64 6.29 11.55
CA SER A 99 14.02 5.15 12.40
C SER A 99 13.20 3.90 12.10
N LYS A 100 13.87 2.74 11.95
CA LYS A 100 13.18 1.44 11.86
C LYS A 100 12.52 1.13 13.21
N VAL A 101 11.20 1.25 13.29
CA VAL A 101 10.43 1.02 14.52
C VAL A 101 9.87 -0.39 14.63
N LEU A 102 9.68 -1.06 13.49
CA LEU A 102 9.25 -2.46 13.44
C LEU A 102 9.95 -3.18 12.32
N THR A 103 10.50 -4.36 12.59
CA THR A 103 11.17 -5.22 11.62
C THR A 103 10.45 -6.56 11.56
N LYS A 104 10.75 -7.40 10.56
CA LYS A 104 10.16 -8.75 10.46
C LYS A 104 8.63 -8.76 10.37
N CYS A 105 8.08 -7.79 9.63
CA CYS A 105 6.63 -7.67 9.41
C CYS A 105 6.09 -8.74 8.46
N GLN A 106 6.95 -9.59 7.87
CA GLN A 106 6.63 -10.72 6.98
C GLN A 106 6.11 -10.31 5.60
N ASN A 107 5.11 -9.44 5.51
CA ASN A 107 4.58 -9.00 4.23
C ASN A 107 4.02 -7.57 4.26
N THR A 108 3.87 -6.99 3.08
CA THR A 108 3.42 -5.61 2.87
C THR A 108 2.05 -5.36 3.49
N ALA A 109 1.11 -6.29 3.32
CA ALA A 109 -0.25 -6.12 3.82
C ALA A 109 -0.28 -6.06 5.36
N LYS A 110 0.47 -6.94 6.02
CA LYS A 110 0.62 -6.93 7.47
C LYS A 110 1.33 -5.66 7.94
N ALA A 111 2.39 -5.23 7.25
CA ALA A 111 3.07 -3.97 7.55
C ALA A 111 2.14 -2.74 7.43
N CYS A 112 1.28 -2.67 6.40
CA CYS A 112 0.27 -1.61 6.29
C CYS A 112 -0.71 -1.61 7.47
N ALA A 113 -1.19 -2.79 7.87
CA ALA A 113 -2.11 -2.90 9.02
C ALA A 113 -1.43 -2.47 10.34
N LEU A 114 -0.17 -2.88 10.54
CA LEU A 114 0.63 -2.49 11.71
C LEU A 114 0.94 -0.99 11.71
N LEU A 115 1.25 -0.40 10.55
CA LEU A 115 1.45 1.03 10.40
C LEU A 115 0.19 1.82 10.79
N MET A 116 -0.99 1.37 10.35
CA MET A 116 -2.26 1.99 10.79
C MET A 116 -2.41 1.92 12.31
N GLY A 117 -2.10 0.76 12.92
CA GLY A 117 -2.11 0.62 14.38
C GLY A 117 -1.14 1.57 15.08
N LEU A 118 0.08 1.73 14.57
CA LEU A 118 1.08 2.67 15.10
C LEU A 118 0.62 4.12 14.98
N ILE A 119 0.04 4.51 13.85
CA ILE A 119 -0.51 5.85 13.65
C ILE A 119 -1.55 6.17 14.72
N TYR A 120 -2.46 5.24 15.00
CA TYR A 120 -3.46 5.43 16.05
C TYR A 120 -2.87 5.42 17.46
N ALA A 121 -1.96 4.49 17.77
CA ALA A 121 -1.35 4.37 19.09
C ALA A 121 -0.48 5.57 19.46
N LEU A 122 0.19 6.17 18.47
CA LEU A 122 1.10 7.29 18.64
C LEU A 122 0.47 8.64 18.29
N ASN A 123 -0.83 8.67 17.95
CA ASN A 123 -1.57 9.87 17.55
C ASN A 123 -0.87 10.66 16.41
N LEU A 124 -0.36 9.93 15.41
CA LEU A 124 0.34 10.51 14.27
C LEU A 124 -0.64 11.05 13.24
N GLN A 125 -0.22 12.07 12.50
CA GLN A 125 -0.98 12.56 11.35
C GLN A 125 -0.68 11.75 10.10
N TYR A 126 -1.70 11.52 9.26
CA TYR A 126 -1.47 10.91 7.95
C TYR A 126 -0.64 11.82 7.05
N PRO A 127 0.28 11.25 6.27
CA PRO A 127 1.10 12.02 5.36
C PRO A 127 0.24 12.57 4.21
N SER A 128 0.34 13.88 3.97
CA SER A 128 -0.57 14.63 3.07
C SER A 128 -0.44 14.24 1.60
N ASN A 129 0.72 13.69 1.21
CA ASN A 129 1.03 13.15 -0.11
C ASN A 129 0.40 11.77 -0.39
N LEU A 130 -0.19 11.12 0.62
CA LEU A 130 -0.86 9.82 0.54
C LEU A 130 -2.28 9.87 1.16
N LYS A 131 -2.86 11.07 1.23
CA LYS A 131 -4.12 11.32 1.94
C LYS A 131 -5.27 10.41 1.49
N TYR A 132 -5.35 10.08 0.20
CA TYR A 132 -6.42 9.21 -0.32
C TYR A 132 -6.15 7.76 0.00
N THR A 133 -4.88 7.32 -0.07
CA THR A 133 -4.46 5.97 0.32
C THR A 133 -4.79 5.69 1.79
N PHE A 134 -4.39 6.59 2.69
CA PHE A 134 -4.71 6.45 4.12
C PHE A 134 -6.21 6.58 4.40
N GLU A 135 -6.92 7.42 3.65
CA GLU A 135 -8.39 7.48 3.73
C GLU A 135 -9.05 6.15 3.34
N VAL A 136 -8.56 5.47 2.29
CA VAL A 136 -9.05 4.14 1.88
C VAL A 136 -8.73 3.08 2.95
N PHE A 137 -7.50 3.07 3.47
CA PHE A 137 -7.13 2.14 4.53
C PHE A 137 -8.03 2.30 5.75
N GLN A 138 -8.19 3.52 6.23
CA GLN A 138 -9.03 3.81 7.38
C GLN A 138 -10.50 3.45 7.15
N LYS A 139 -11.10 3.93 6.06
CA LYS A 139 -12.56 3.97 5.91
C LYS A 139 -13.16 2.83 5.10
N LEU A 140 -12.37 2.17 4.24
CA LEU A 140 -12.85 1.04 3.44
C LEU A 140 -12.26 -0.29 3.89
N ILE A 141 -10.99 -0.31 4.28
CA ILE A 141 -10.29 -1.56 4.63
C ILE A 141 -10.43 -1.88 6.12
N LEU A 142 -10.25 -0.89 7.00
CA LEU A 142 -10.39 -1.04 8.45
C LEU A 142 -11.81 -0.77 8.96
N ASP A 143 -12.70 -0.27 8.10
CA ASP A 143 -14.12 -0.02 8.42
C ASP A 143 -14.29 0.90 9.65
N LEU A 144 -13.39 1.88 9.80
CA LEU A 144 -13.48 2.86 10.87
C LEU A 144 -14.55 3.91 10.50
N ASP A 145 -15.80 3.48 10.67
CA ASP A 145 -17.01 4.22 10.35
C ASP A 145 -17.10 5.52 11.17
N GLY A 146 -17.58 6.59 10.52
CA GLY A 146 -17.82 7.89 11.16
C GLY A 146 -17.31 9.11 10.39
N LEU A 147 -16.55 8.93 9.31
CA LEU A 147 -15.93 10.05 8.58
C LEU A 147 -16.42 10.14 7.13
N LYS A 148 -16.81 11.36 6.72
CA LYS A 148 -17.21 11.67 5.35
C LYS A 148 -16.09 11.31 4.36
N LEU A 149 -16.42 10.55 3.31
CA LEU A 149 -15.49 10.24 2.22
C LEU A 149 -15.23 11.47 1.35
N SER A 150 -13.97 11.69 0.98
CA SER A 150 -13.61 12.63 -0.07
C SER A 150 -14.27 12.22 -1.41
N PRO A 151 -14.49 13.16 -2.34
CA PRO A 151 -15.07 12.83 -3.65
C PRO A 151 -14.32 11.73 -4.39
N LYS A 152 -12.98 11.69 -4.26
CA LYS A 152 -12.14 10.70 -4.92
C LYS A 152 -12.34 9.30 -4.35
N VAL A 153 -12.31 9.15 -3.02
CA VAL A 153 -12.53 7.86 -2.36
C VAL A 153 -13.99 7.42 -2.49
N ARG A 154 -14.94 8.35 -2.50
CA ARG A 154 -16.35 8.04 -2.80
C ARG A 154 -16.53 7.46 -4.20
N SER A 155 -15.90 8.07 -5.21
CA SER A 155 -15.93 7.54 -6.58
C SER A 155 -15.34 6.12 -6.65
N LEU A 156 -14.24 5.86 -5.95
CA LEU A 156 -13.69 4.51 -5.83
C LEU A 156 -14.69 3.56 -5.16
N LYS A 157 -15.24 3.92 -3.99
CA LYS A 157 -16.22 3.08 -3.26
C LYS A 157 -17.40 2.71 -4.15
N THR A 158 -17.98 3.65 -4.89
CA THR A 158 -19.08 3.36 -5.83
C THR A 158 -18.68 2.30 -6.85
N LYS A 159 -17.49 2.42 -7.46
CA LYS A 159 -16.98 1.45 -8.44
C LYS A 159 -16.66 0.08 -7.84
N LEU A 160 -16.36 0.00 -6.54
CA LEU A 160 -16.14 -1.28 -5.85
C LEU A 160 -17.42 -2.06 -5.60
N HIS A 161 -18.58 -1.39 -5.66
CA HIS A 161 -19.90 -1.96 -5.43
C HIS A 161 -20.77 -2.07 -6.70
N THR A 162 -20.22 -1.72 -7.87
CA THR A 162 -20.92 -1.76 -9.17
C THR A 162 -20.29 -2.81 -10.07
#